data_AF-A0A1V5GJB8-F1
#
_entry.id   AF-A0A1V5GJB8-F1
#
_cell.length_a   1.000
_cell.length_b   1.000
_cell.length_c   1.000
_cell.angle_alpha   90.00
_cell.angle_beta   90.00
_cell.angle_gamma   90.00
#
_symmetry.space_group_name_H-M   'P 1'
#
loop_
_entity.id
_entity.type
_entity.pdbx_description
1 polymer ?
#
loop_
_entity_poly.entity_id
_entity_poly.type
_entity_poly.pdbx_seq_one_letter_code
_entity_poly.pdbx_strand_id
1 'polypeptide(L)'
;MKEKTLLASGSPITQRIDAVKSLLAWKKVSCDPLPQEVSLDSGRLVLVLSKKKDCYYVTTAHACSCPAATYHHGPCKHQKKYFPQEEENLRDSLPGWPGGLNGPVEVI
;
A
#
# COMPACT_ATOMS: atom_id res chain seq x y z
N MET A 1 -33.16 28.01 2.83
CA MET A 1 -32.18 27.71 1.77
C MET A 1 -31.30 26.57 2.25
N LYS A 2 -31.25 25.45 1.51
CA LYS A 2 -30.36 24.32 1.83
C LYS A 2 -29.01 24.61 1.18
N GLU A 3 -28.01 24.85 2.00
CA GLU A 3 -26.63 25.07 1.59
C GLU A 3 -26.13 23.80 0.89
N LYS A 4 -25.99 23.86 -0.44
CA LYS A 4 -25.37 22.79 -1.22
C LYS A 4 -23.85 22.96 -1.07
N THR A 5 -23.24 22.16 -0.20
CA THR A 5 -21.79 22.05 -0.09
C THR A 5 -21.22 21.67 -1.46
N LEU A 6 -20.55 22.61 -2.14
CA LEU A 6 -20.08 22.43 -3.52
C LEU A 6 -18.82 21.57 -3.61
N LEU A 7 -17.96 21.59 -2.59
CA LEU A 7 -16.73 20.82 -2.52
C LEU A 7 -16.53 20.33 -1.09
N ALA A 8 -16.72 19.03 -0.86
CA ALA A 8 -16.27 18.38 0.35
C ALA A 8 -14.74 18.23 0.27
N SER A 9 -14.01 19.13 0.92
CA SER A 9 -12.54 19.16 1.00
C SER A 9 -11.93 18.01 1.83
N GLY A 10 -12.56 16.85 1.82
CA GLY A 10 -11.98 15.63 2.36
C GLY A 10 -10.91 15.11 1.40
N SER A 11 -9.73 14.77 1.93
CA SER A 11 -8.84 13.83 1.24
C SER A 11 -9.64 12.61 0.78
N PRO A 12 -9.37 12.03 -0.41
CA PRO A 12 -10.16 10.92 -0.94
C PRO A 12 -10.24 9.78 0.07
N ILE A 13 -11.43 9.60 0.68
CA ILE A 13 -11.71 8.49 1.59
C ILE A 13 -12.12 7.31 0.72
N THR A 14 -11.21 6.35 0.58
CA THR A 14 -11.41 5.20 -0.29
C THR A 14 -12.36 4.17 0.35
N GLN A 15 -12.35 4.06 1.69
CA GLN A 15 -13.34 3.29 2.45
C GLN A 15 -13.62 3.93 3.82
N ARG A 16 -14.91 4.08 4.15
CA ARG A 16 -15.38 4.55 5.46
C ARG A 16 -15.31 3.43 6.50
N ILE A 17 -15.10 3.80 7.76
CA ILE A 17 -15.05 2.85 8.88
C ILE A 17 -16.35 2.04 8.99
N ASP A 18 -17.50 2.68 8.82
CA ASP A 18 -18.81 2.00 8.95
C ASP A 18 -18.98 0.86 7.96
N ALA A 19 -18.52 1.04 6.71
CA ALA A 19 -18.54 -0.01 5.71
C ALA A 19 -17.64 -1.20 6.10
N VAL A 20 -16.47 -0.93 6.70
CA VAL A 20 -15.55 -1.97 7.18
C VAL A 20 -16.12 -2.69 8.40
N LYS A 21 -16.83 -2.00 9.30
CA LYS A 21 -17.54 -2.63 10.42
C LYS A 21 -18.61 -3.59 9.92
N SER A 22 -19.40 -3.19 8.92
CA SER A 22 -20.39 -4.07 8.29
C SER A 22 -19.73 -5.29 7.64
N LEU A 23 -18.57 -5.11 7.01
CA LEU A 23 -17.80 -6.20 6.40
C LEU A 23 -17.25 -7.17 7.45
N LEU A 24 -16.71 -6.66 8.57
CA LEU A 24 -16.22 -7.47 9.69
C LEU A 24 -17.35 -8.25 10.37
N ALA A 25 -18.52 -7.63 10.54
CA ALA A 25 -19.71 -8.30 11.06
C ALA A 25 -20.15 -9.46 10.14
N TRP A 26 -20.15 -9.26 8.81
CA TRP A 26 -20.41 -10.33 7.85
C TRP A 26 -19.38 -11.46 7.94
N LYS A 27 -18.10 -11.12 8.14
CA LYS A 27 -17.00 -12.09 8.33
C LYS A 27 -17.04 -12.78 9.71
N LYS A 28 -17.98 -12.40 10.60
CA LYS A 28 -18.08 -12.86 12.00
C LYS A 28 -16.81 -12.58 12.83
N VAL A 29 -16.05 -11.54 12.47
CA VAL A 29 -14.85 -11.10 13.20
C VAL A 29 -15.24 -9.98 14.15
N SER A 30 -14.84 -10.07 15.42
CA SER A 30 -15.12 -9.04 16.42
C SER A 30 -14.45 -7.71 16.02
N CYS A 31 -15.22 -6.63 16.10
CA CYS A 31 -14.79 -5.30 15.66
C CYS A 31 -14.15 -4.46 16.78
N ASP A 32 -14.18 -4.94 18.04
CA ASP A 32 -13.59 -4.26 19.19
C ASP A 32 -12.35 -5.02 19.71
N PRO A 33 -11.14 -4.44 19.63
CA PRO A 33 -10.77 -3.15 19.01
C PRO A 33 -10.70 -3.21 17.47
N LEU A 34 -10.84 -2.05 16.81
CA LEU A 34 -10.74 -1.93 15.35
C LEU A 34 -9.42 -2.57 14.84
N PRO A 35 -9.49 -3.59 13.98
CA PRO A 35 -8.30 -4.26 13.49
C PRO A 35 -7.47 -3.29 12.65
N GLN A 36 -6.19 -3.20 12.96
CA GLN A 36 -5.25 -2.37 12.20
C GLN A 36 -5.10 -2.85 10.75
N GLU A 37 -5.30 -4.14 10.54
CA GLU A 37 -5.10 -4.82 9.26
C GLU A 37 -6.22 -5.85 9.08
N VAL A 38 -6.89 -5.84 7.93
CA VAL A 38 -7.91 -6.85 7.58
C VAL A 38 -7.53 -7.46 6.24
N SER A 39 -7.12 -8.72 6.26
CA SER A 39 -6.89 -9.49 5.04
C SER A 39 -8.22 -10.03 4.49
N LEU A 40 -8.44 -9.78 3.20
CA LEU A 40 -9.53 -10.28 2.38
C LEU A 40 -8.97 -11.16 1.27
N ASP A 41 -9.79 -12.10 0.80
CA ASP A 41 -9.45 -13.04 -0.28
C ASP A 41 -8.10 -13.76 -0.07
N SER A 42 -7.96 -14.40 1.10
CA SER A 42 -6.76 -15.18 1.47
C SER A 42 -5.42 -14.43 1.37
N GLY A 43 -5.44 -13.10 1.55
CA GLY A 43 -4.23 -12.26 1.57
C GLY A 43 -3.97 -11.48 0.28
N ARG A 44 -4.79 -11.63 -0.76
CA ARG A 44 -4.67 -10.84 -2.00
C ARG A 44 -5.02 -9.36 -1.82
N LEU A 45 -5.87 -9.06 -0.85
CA LEU A 45 -6.31 -7.70 -0.55
C LEU A 45 -6.18 -7.45 0.95
N VAL A 46 -5.50 -6.37 1.32
CA VAL A 46 -5.32 -5.95 2.71
C VAL A 46 -5.91 -4.56 2.89
N LEU A 47 -6.86 -4.45 3.81
CA LEU A 47 -7.35 -3.16 4.30
C LEU A 47 -6.46 -2.71 5.45
N VAL A 48 -5.86 -1.54 5.31
CA VAL A 48 -4.93 -0.97 6.29
C VAL A 48 -5.56 0.25 6.94
N LEU A 49 -5.65 0.24 8.26
CA LEU A 49 -6.18 1.36 9.03
C LEU A 49 -5.23 2.58 8.92
N SER A 50 -5.81 3.75 8.64
CA SER A 50 -5.10 5.03 8.67
C SER A 50 -4.56 5.34 10.07
N LYS A 51 -3.44 6.08 10.15
CA LYS A 51 -2.89 6.56 11.44
C LYS A 51 -3.90 7.42 12.21
N LYS A 52 -4.72 8.19 11.49
CA LYS A 52 -5.78 9.02 12.07
C LYS A 52 -7.03 8.19 12.47
N LYS A 53 -7.03 6.89 12.17
CA LYS A 53 -8.13 5.94 12.41
C LYS A 53 -9.46 6.42 11.82
N ASP A 54 -9.40 7.16 10.72
CA ASP A 54 -10.53 7.79 10.03
C ASP A 54 -10.99 7.01 8.78
N CYS A 55 -10.08 6.25 8.16
CA CYS A 55 -10.34 5.49 6.94
C CYS A 55 -9.48 4.22 6.86
N TYR A 56 -9.90 3.31 5.99
CA TYR A 56 -9.10 2.15 5.56
C TYR A 56 -8.61 2.34 4.12
N TYR A 57 -7.32 2.06 3.91
CA TYR A 57 -6.71 2.02 2.59
C TYR A 57 -6.72 0.60 2.04
N VAL A 58 -7.13 0.45 0.79
CA VAL A 58 -7.10 -0.83 0.07
C VAL A 58 -5.69 -1.02 -0.49
N THR A 59 -5.05 -2.12 -0.12
CA THR A 59 -3.71 -2.48 -0.62
C THR A 59 -3.79 -3.82 -1.31
N THR A 60 -3.31 -3.87 -2.54
CA THR A 60 -3.13 -5.07 -3.37
C THR A 60 -1.68 -5.14 -3.83
N ALA A 61 -1.27 -6.26 -4.43
CA ALA A 61 0.08 -6.41 -4.98
C ALA A 61 0.43 -5.36 -6.06
N HIS A 62 -0.56 -4.86 -6.80
CA HIS A 62 -0.32 -3.93 -7.92
C HIS A 62 -0.61 -2.47 -7.58
N ALA A 63 -1.55 -2.21 -6.66
CA ALA A 63 -2.03 -0.87 -6.38
C ALA A 63 -2.41 -0.70 -4.91
N CYS A 64 -2.24 0.53 -4.40
CA CYS A 64 -2.70 0.93 -3.08
C CYS A 64 -3.47 2.23 -3.20
N SER A 65 -4.54 2.37 -2.43
CA SER A 65 -5.41 3.54 -2.44
C SER A 65 -4.88 4.70 -1.57
N CYS A 66 -3.70 4.55 -0.96
CA CYS A 66 -3.13 5.58 -0.10
C CYS A 66 -2.59 6.77 -0.92
N PRO A 67 -2.58 7.99 -0.35
CA PRO A 67 -2.03 9.17 -1.02
C PRO A 67 -0.59 8.98 -1.50
N ALA A 68 0.21 8.18 -0.79
CA ALA A 68 1.58 7.90 -1.19
C ALA A 68 1.66 7.14 -2.51
N ALA A 69 0.72 6.24 -2.80
CA ALA A 69 0.65 5.54 -4.09
C ALA A 69 0.04 6.43 -5.20
N THR A 70 -0.83 7.38 -4.85
CA THR A 70 -1.40 8.34 -5.82
C THR A 70 -0.37 9.37 -6.26
N TYR A 71 0.41 9.92 -5.32
CA TYR A 71 1.29 11.07 -5.59
C TYR A 71 2.77 10.69 -5.81
N HIS A 72 3.20 9.49 -5.43
CA HIS A 72 4.56 9.01 -5.74
C HIS A 72 4.50 7.88 -6.77
N HIS A 73 5.35 7.97 -7.79
CA HIS A 73 5.50 6.97 -8.85
C HIS A 73 6.33 5.76 -8.39
N GLY A 74 5.88 5.04 -7.36
CA GLY A 74 6.56 3.84 -6.86
C GLY A 74 5.77 3.11 -5.77
N PRO A 75 6.20 1.88 -5.40
CA PRO A 75 5.51 1.06 -4.41
C PRO A 75 5.49 1.75 -3.05
N CYS A 76 4.29 1.95 -2.51
CA CYS A 76 4.11 2.62 -1.22
C CYS A 76 4.51 1.71 -0.04
N LYS A 77 4.66 2.30 1.15
CA LYS A 77 5.03 1.56 2.37
C LYS A 77 4.07 0.41 2.71
N HIS A 78 2.80 0.51 2.33
CA HIS A 78 1.83 -0.57 2.55
C HIS A 78 2.10 -1.76 1.62
N GLN A 79 2.31 -1.50 0.32
CA GLN A 79 2.62 -2.57 -0.63
C GLN A 79 3.90 -3.29 -0.23
N LYS A 80 4.98 -2.57 0.10
CA LYS A 80 6.23 -3.18 0.55
C LYS A 80 6.10 -4.06 1.81
N LYS A 81 5.17 -3.70 2.71
CA LYS A 81 4.96 -4.44 3.97
C LYS A 81 4.15 -5.73 3.76
N TYR A 82 3.10 -5.68 2.94
CA TYR A 82 2.16 -6.81 2.78
C TYR A 82 2.40 -7.64 1.52
N PHE A 83 3.04 -7.04 0.51
CA PHE A 83 3.37 -7.64 -0.78
C PHE A 83 4.82 -7.32 -1.12
N PRO A 84 5.80 -7.85 -0.36
CA PRO A 84 7.20 -7.72 -0.74
C PRO A 84 7.38 -8.37 -2.11
N GLN A 85 7.71 -7.57 -3.11
CA GLN A 85 8.23 -8.09 -4.36
C GLN A 85 9.65 -8.58 -4.07
N GLU A 86 9.94 -9.83 -4.43
CA GLU A 86 11.33 -10.30 -4.56
C GLU A 86 11.96 -9.48 -5.68
N GLU A 87 12.59 -8.37 -5.33
CA GLU A 87 13.49 -7.68 -6.23
C GLU A 87 14.70 -8.59 -6.37
N GLU A 88 14.67 -9.51 -7.34
CA GLU A 88 15.88 -10.11 -7.87
C GLU A 88 16.75 -8.95 -8.37
N ASN A 89 17.72 -8.54 -7.56
CA ASN A 89 18.71 -7.58 -7.99
C ASN A 89 19.47 -8.25 -9.13
N LEU A 90 19.14 -7.89 -10.37
CA LEU A 90 19.87 -8.36 -11.57
C LEU A 90 21.39 -8.18 -11.41
N ARG A 91 21.79 -7.20 -10.60
CA ARG A 91 23.18 -6.93 -10.17
C ARG A 91 23.84 -8.12 -9.49
N ASP A 92 23.10 -8.87 -8.68
CA ASP A 92 23.60 -10.05 -7.95
C ASP A 92 23.79 -11.26 -8.89
N SER A 93 23.07 -11.28 -10.00
CA SER A 93 23.17 -12.32 -11.03
C SER A 93 24.17 -11.99 -12.15
N LEU A 94 24.69 -10.77 -12.19
CA LEU A 94 25.63 -10.34 -13.22
C LEU A 94 27.06 -10.79 -12.86
N PRO A 95 27.82 -11.40 -13.80
CA PRO A 95 29.22 -11.69 -13.56
C PRO A 95 29.99 -10.39 -13.34
N GLY A 96 30.75 -10.31 -12.24
CA GLY A 96 31.59 -9.15 -11.94
C GLY A 96 32.64 -8.90 -13.03
N TRP A 97 33.06 -7.65 -13.20
CA TRP A 97 34.13 -7.32 -14.14
C TRP A 97 35.46 -7.93 -13.68
N PRO A 98 36.32 -8.40 -14.60
CA PRO A 98 37.68 -8.84 -14.29
C PRO A 98 38.53 -7.61 -13.91
N GLY A 99 38.42 -7.17 -12.65
CA GLY A 99 39.00 -5.92 -12.15
C GLY A 99 38.32 -5.35 -10.89
N GLY A 100 37.19 -5.92 -10.47
CA GLY A 100 36.42 -5.46 -9.31
C GLY A 100 35.23 -4.58 -9.72
N LEU A 101 34.76 -3.74 -8.80
CA LEU A 101 33.59 -2.87 -9.03
C LEU A 101 33.83 -1.74 -10.05
N ASN A 102 35.10 -1.50 -10.40
CA ASN A 102 35.49 -0.53 -11.41
C ASN A 102 35.73 -1.30 -12.72
N GLY A 103 34.98 -0.94 -13.77
CA GLY A 103 35.20 -1.48 -15.12
C GLY A 103 36.61 -1.16 -15.66
N PRO A 104 37.01 -1.72 -16.81
CA PRO A 104 38.31 -1.49 -17.41
C PRO A 104 38.47 0.00 -17.68
N VAL A 105 39.33 0.65 -16.89
CA VAL A 105 39.85 1.97 -17.21
C VAL A 105 40.91 1.73 -18.27
N GLU A 106 40.54 1.91 -19.54
CA GLU A 106 41.53 2.06 -20.59
C GLU A 106 42.34 3.32 -20.25
N VAL A 107 43.60 3.11 -19.87
CA VAL A 107 44.55 4.20 -19.67
C VAL A 107 44.87 4.75 -21.06
N ILE A 108 44.29 5.91 -21.37
CA ILE A 108 44.57 6.70 -22.58
C ILE A 108 46.03 7.17 -22.55
#